data_AF-A0A4P5UXT1-F1
#
_entry.id   AF-A0A4P5UXT1-F1
#
_cell.length_a   1.000
_cell.length_b   1.000
_cell.length_c   1.000
_cell.angle_alpha   90.00
_cell.angle_beta   90.00
_cell.angle_gamma   90.00
#
_symmetry.space_group_name_H-M   'P 1'
#
loop_
_entity.id
_entity.type
_entity.pdbx_description
1 polymer ?
#
loop_
_entity_poly.entity_id
_entity_poly.type
_entity_poly.pdbx_seq_one_letter_code
_entity_poly.pdbx_strand_id
1 'polypeptide(L)'
;MKPTAEVSATAASVQNTAPAPTAEPAPLVVDLGKVELSALKAELAKKLQVSDKALVIVVVEAVEWGDASLGCPEPGMMYAQVITPGHRVVLAVDGQQYTYHTALAGNFVLCEQAGSSSSAAAIELLKLDLAARSGAAVAEIVVLSSEAVQWSDSALGCAQPGKVYSKVITPGLRVTLELAGKRYDYRTGALGEFVLCESN
;
A
#
# COMPACT_ATOMS: atom_id res chain seq x y z
N MET A 1 19.90 -0.52 59.86
CA MET A 1 19.95 0.93 59.51
C MET A 1 19.18 1.17 58.21
N LYS A 2 18.70 2.40 58.00
CA LYS A 2 18.30 3.01 56.69
C LYS A 2 19.37 4.09 56.34
N PRO A 3 19.31 4.90 55.25
CA PRO A 3 18.30 5.08 54.18
C PRO A 3 18.42 3.99 53.09
N THR A 4 18.05 4.08 51.79
CA THR A 4 17.54 5.14 50.87
C THR A 4 16.69 4.45 49.75
N ALA A 5 15.66 5.04 49.13
CA ALA A 5 15.64 5.90 47.93
C ALA A 5 16.50 5.39 46.74
N GLU A 6 16.20 5.54 45.45
CA GLU A 6 14.95 5.67 44.65
C GLU A 6 15.35 5.32 43.17
N VAL A 7 14.58 5.37 42.08
CA VAL A 7 13.43 6.19 41.64
C VAL A 7 12.40 5.28 40.91
N SER A 8 11.29 5.86 40.44
CA SER A 8 10.24 5.23 39.59
C SER A 8 10.67 5.01 38.12
N ALA A 9 9.72 4.55 37.29
CA ALA A 9 9.90 4.20 35.88
C ALA A 9 10.08 5.42 34.94
N THR A 10 10.66 5.16 33.76
CA THR A 10 10.60 6.07 32.61
C THR A 10 10.36 5.30 31.31
N ALA A 11 9.32 5.68 30.58
CA ALA A 11 9.13 5.29 29.18
C ALA A 11 9.33 6.53 28.29
N ALA A 12 10.23 6.43 27.32
CA ALA A 12 10.38 7.35 26.20
C ALA A 12 10.84 6.49 25.01
N SER A 13 9.97 6.15 24.05
CA SER A 13 9.28 7.07 23.14
C SER A 13 10.30 7.95 22.38
N VAL A 14 11.10 7.30 21.54
CA VAL A 14 11.86 7.97 20.48
C VAL A 14 10.87 8.48 19.42
N GLN A 15 10.30 9.66 19.67
CA GLN A 15 9.52 10.40 18.69
C GLN A 15 10.47 10.83 17.57
N ASN A 16 10.53 10.03 16.51
CA ASN A 16 11.40 10.30 15.38
C ASN A 16 10.77 11.37 14.48
N THR A 17 10.88 12.63 14.90
CA THR A 17 10.26 13.80 14.26
C THR A 17 10.74 13.94 12.82
N ALA A 18 9.95 13.46 11.87
CA ALA A 18 10.20 13.69 10.45
C ALA A 18 9.98 15.18 10.14
N PRO A 19 11.00 15.92 9.68
CA PRO A 19 10.78 17.27 9.16
C PRO A 19 10.03 17.14 7.83
N ALA A 20 8.81 17.66 7.75
CA ALA A 20 8.05 17.70 6.50
C ALA A 20 8.67 18.75 5.56
N PRO A 21 9.18 18.37 4.37
CA PRO A 21 9.63 19.34 3.39
C PRO A 21 8.42 19.91 2.64
N THR A 22 7.94 21.08 3.05
CA THR A 22 7.08 21.91 2.19
C THR A 22 7.92 22.44 1.03
N ALA A 23 8.10 21.60 0.01
CA ALA A 23 8.78 21.95 -1.22
C ALA A 23 7.76 22.52 -2.23
N GLU A 24 7.91 23.80 -2.56
CA GLU A 24 7.23 24.43 -3.68
C GLU A 24 7.64 23.71 -4.99
N PRO A 25 6.72 23.45 -5.94
CA PRO A 25 7.00 22.63 -7.12
C PRO A 25 7.83 23.40 -8.16
N ALA A 26 9.13 23.54 -7.88
CA ALA A 26 10.12 23.80 -8.90
C ALA A 26 10.05 22.68 -9.97
N PRO A 27 10.21 22.99 -11.28
CA PRO A 27 10.26 21.97 -12.31
C PRO A 27 11.58 21.20 -12.19
N LEU A 28 11.57 20.15 -11.37
CA LEU A 28 12.70 19.26 -11.19
C LEU A 28 13.01 18.58 -12.53
N VAL A 29 14.13 18.96 -13.14
CA VAL A 29 14.77 18.19 -14.21
C VAL A 29 15.45 16.96 -13.61
N VAL A 30 14.61 16.00 -13.22
CA VAL A 30 15.02 14.71 -12.65
C VAL A 30 15.71 13.86 -13.72
N ASP A 31 17.04 13.89 -13.72
CA ASP A 31 17.87 12.97 -14.49
C ASP A 31 17.73 11.55 -13.93
N LEU A 32 16.93 10.73 -14.61
CA LEU A 32 16.70 9.32 -14.25
C LEU A 32 17.81 8.38 -14.77
N GLY A 33 18.99 8.92 -15.09
CA GLY A 33 20.04 8.21 -15.80
C GLY A 33 19.57 7.79 -17.19
N LYS A 34 19.44 6.49 -17.43
CA LYS A 34 19.00 5.94 -18.74
C LYS A 34 17.50 5.61 -18.82
N VAL A 35 16.71 5.89 -17.78
CA VAL A 35 15.29 5.49 -17.72
C VAL A 35 14.38 6.67 -18.00
N GLU A 36 13.87 6.76 -19.23
CA GLU A 36 12.93 7.82 -19.62
C GLU A 36 11.59 7.71 -18.87
N LEU A 37 11.10 8.82 -18.30
CA LEU A 37 9.73 8.93 -17.76
C LEU A 37 8.66 8.52 -18.78
N SER A 38 8.90 8.85 -20.05
CA SER A 38 8.07 8.47 -21.19
C SER A 38 7.97 6.95 -21.37
N ALA A 39 9.05 6.21 -21.08
CA ALA A 39 9.05 4.75 -21.15
C ALA A 39 8.26 4.12 -19.99
N LEU A 40 8.45 4.62 -18.76
CA LEU A 40 7.67 4.18 -17.60
C LEU A 40 6.16 4.41 -17.80
N LYS A 41 5.78 5.57 -18.35
CA LYS A 41 4.39 5.85 -18.73
C LYS A 41 3.88 4.92 -19.82
N ALA A 42 4.65 4.70 -20.89
CA ALA A 42 4.24 3.84 -22.00
C ALA A 42 4.04 2.37 -21.56
N GLU A 43 4.90 1.87 -20.69
CA GLU A 43 4.77 0.54 -20.08
C GLU A 43 3.50 0.43 -19.23
N LEU A 44 3.28 1.37 -18.29
CA LEU A 44 2.12 1.35 -17.41
C LEU A 44 0.80 1.54 -18.19
N ALA A 45 0.77 2.47 -19.14
CA ALA A 45 -0.38 2.70 -20.02
C ALA A 45 -0.75 1.45 -20.83
N LYS A 46 0.27 0.74 -21.36
CA LYS A 46 0.10 -0.55 -22.05
C LYS A 46 -0.38 -1.66 -21.10
N LYS A 47 0.10 -1.72 -19.85
CA LYS A 47 -0.31 -2.71 -18.84
C LYS A 47 -1.76 -2.53 -18.39
N LEU A 48 -2.26 -1.29 -18.31
CA LEU A 48 -3.65 -0.98 -17.94
C LEU A 48 -4.60 -0.78 -19.14
N GLN A 49 -4.09 -0.76 -20.37
CA GLN A 49 -4.82 -0.37 -21.60
C GLN A 49 -5.43 1.05 -21.57
N VAL A 50 -4.84 1.97 -20.81
CA VAL A 50 -5.26 3.38 -20.68
C VAL A 50 -4.44 4.30 -21.59
N SER A 51 -4.86 5.56 -21.75
CA SER A 51 -4.09 6.58 -22.47
C SER A 51 -2.90 7.09 -21.64
N ASP A 52 -1.76 7.35 -22.27
CA ASP A 52 -0.58 7.97 -21.65
C ASP A 52 -0.91 9.29 -20.92
N LYS A 53 -1.89 10.04 -21.43
CA LYS A 53 -2.36 11.32 -20.89
C LYS A 53 -3.13 11.19 -19.58
N ALA A 54 -3.64 10.00 -19.24
CA ALA A 54 -4.28 9.75 -17.96
C ALA A 54 -3.26 9.51 -16.83
N LEU A 55 -1.99 9.23 -17.18
CA LEU A 55 -0.91 8.98 -16.21
C LEU A 55 -0.27 10.31 -15.77
N VAL A 56 -0.59 10.74 -14.56
CA VAL A 56 0.04 11.86 -13.88
C VAL A 56 1.30 11.36 -13.16
N ILE A 57 2.36 12.17 -13.10
CA ILE A 57 3.52 11.89 -12.25
C ILE A 57 3.28 12.60 -10.92
N VAL A 58 3.25 11.87 -9.81
CA VAL A 58 2.99 12.42 -8.47
C VAL A 58 4.29 12.66 -7.72
N VAL A 59 5.26 11.74 -7.83
CA VAL A 59 6.56 11.82 -7.15
C VAL A 59 7.66 11.36 -8.10
N VAL A 60 8.79 12.05 -8.08
CA VAL A 60 10.09 11.51 -8.51
C VAL A 60 11.14 11.94 -7.48
N GLU A 61 11.85 10.98 -6.92
CA GLU A 61 12.87 11.20 -5.90
C GLU A 61 14.05 10.23 -6.10
N ALA A 62 15.27 10.68 -5.80
CA ALA A 62 16.45 9.82 -5.85
C ALA A 62 16.51 8.93 -4.60
N VAL A 63 16.79 7.63 -4.79
CA VAL A 63 16.82 6.62 -3.74
C VAL A 63 18.01 5.69 -3.95
N GLU A 64 18.72 5.38 -2.87
CA GLU A 64 19.74 4.33 -2.85
C GLU A 64 19.12 3.04 -2.34
N TRP A 65 18.93 2.07 -3.24
CA TRP A 65 18.37 0.76 -2.89
C TRP A 65 19.44 -0.09 -2.20
N GLY A 66 19.12 -0.74 -1.08
CA GLY A 66 20.11 -1.54 -0.33
C GLY A 66 20.59 -2.82 -1.04
N ASP A 67 19.88 -3.26 -2.07
CA ASP A 67 20.15 -4.48 -2.81
C ASP A 67 19.64 -4.42 -4.26
N ALA A 68 20.06 -5.39 -5.07
CA ALA A 68 19.79 -5.47 -6.51
C ALA A 68 18.31 -5.72 -6.90
N SER A 69 17.41 -6.01 -5.96
CA SER A 69 15.95 -6.05 -6.21
C SER A 69 15.31 -4.68 -6.38
N LEU A 70 16.08 -3.60 -6.14
CA LEU A 70 15.58 -2.23 -6.06
C LEU A 70 14.48 -2.07 -4.99
N GLY A 71 14.56 -2.85 -3.91
CA GLY A 71 13.54 -2.89 -2.84
C GLY A 71 12.26 -3.66 -3.20
N CYS A 72 12.26 -4.42 -4.29
CA CYS A 72 11.11 -5.20 -4.78
C CYS A 72 11.46 -6.70 -4.96
N PRO A 73 11.91 -7.41 -3.90
CA PRO A 73 12.41 -8.78 -4.03
C PRO A 73 11.30 -9.79 -4.35
N GLU A 74 11.48 -10.55 -5.42
CA GLU A 74 10.58 -11.65 -5.80
C GLU A 74 10.79 -12.88 -4.88
N PRO A 75 9.71 -13.58 -4.50
CA PRO A 75 9.80 -14.72 -3.59
C PRO A 75 10.58 -15.89 -4.21
N GLY A 76 11.65 -16.32 -3.53
CA GLY A 76 12.52 -17.41 -3.97
C GLY A 76 13.77 -16.97 -4.74
N MET A 77 13.89 -15.69 -5.09
CA MET A 77 15.09 -15.12 -5.72
C MET A 77 16.11 -14.67 -4.68
N MET A 78 17.40 -14.80 -5.01
CA MET A 78 18.52 -14.25 -4.22
C MET A 78 19.10 -13.03 -4.93
N TYR A 79 19.04 -11.87 -4.28
CA TYR A 79 19.58 -10.62 -4.80
C TYR A 79 20.91 -10.28 -4.14
N ALA A 80 21.82 -9.65 -4.89
CA ALA A 80 23.07 -9.15 -4.35
C ALA A 80 22.80 -7.93 -3.45
N GLN A 81 23.32 -7.95 -2.21
CA GLN A 81 23.30 -6.79 -1.30
C GLN A 81 24.34 -5.76 -1.74
N VAL A 82 24.04 -5.05 -2.82
CA VAL A 82 24.83 -3.96 -3.38
C VAL A 82 23.96 -2.70 -3.40
N ILE A 83 24.49 -1.62 -2.81
CA ILE A 83 23.81 -0.33 -2.81
C ILE A 83 23.69 0.15 -4.26
N THR A 84 22.46 0.23 -4.74
CA THR A 84 22.14 0.52 -6.13
C THR A 84 21.47 1.88 -6.23
N PRO A 85 22.16 2.94 -6.66
CA PRO A 85 21.58 4.27 -6.78
C PRO A 85 20.58 4.33 -7.95
N GLY A 86 19.46 5.00 -7.70
CA GLY A 86 18.30 4.98 -8.57
C GLY A 86 17.24 6.00 -8.16
N HIS A 87 15.99 5.77 -8.57
CA HIS A 87 14.89 6.68 -8.26
C HIS A 87 13.59 5.94 -7.95
N ARG A 88 12.78 6.52 -7.07
CA ARG A 88 11.36 6.15 -6.89
C ARG A 88 10.50 7.11 -7.70
N VAL A 89 9.69 6.57 -8.61
CA VAL A 89 8.78 7.30 -9.49
C VAL A 89 7.37 6.82 -9.19
N VAL A 90 6.50 7.69 -8.70
CA VAL A 90 5.07 7.37 -8.47
C VAL A 90 4.24 7.95 -9.60
N LEU A 91 3.60 7.08 -10.37
CA LEU A 91 2.61 7.43 -11.39
C LEU A 91 1.20 7.23 -10.82
N ALA A 92 0.28 8.15 -11.08
CA ALA A 92 -1.13 8.00 -10.72
C ALA A 92 -2.03 8.02 -11.95
N VAL A 93 -3.07 7.19 -11.92
CA VAL A 93 -4.11 7.10 -12.96
C VAL A 93 -5.40 6.59 -12.30
N ASP A 94 -6.54 7.21 -12.62
CA ASP A 94 -7.87 6.91 -12.05
C ASP A 94 -7.90 6.79 -10.51
N GLY A 95 -7.09 7.59 -9.82
CA GLY A 95 -6.96 7.62 -8.36
C GLY A 95 -6.08 6.52 -7.76
N GLN A 96 -5.62 5.56 -8.56
CA GLN A 96 -4.66 4.53 -8.14
C GLN A 96 -3.22 5.02 -8.34
N GLN A 97 -2.28 4.50 -7.54
CA GLN A 97 -0.86 4.88 -7.56
C GLN A 97 0.04 3.66 -7.81
N TYR A 98 1.00 3.85 -8.72
CA TYR A 98 1.92 2.83 -9.21
C TYR A 98 3.36 3.30 -9.02
N THR A 99 4.08 2.62 -8.13
CA THR A 99 5.44 2.99 -7.75
C THR A 99 6.46 2.21 -8.59
N TYR A 100 7.16 2.89 -9.49
CA TYR A 100 8.32 2.34 -10.19
C TYR A 100 9.59 2.64 -9.40
N HIS A 101 10.44 1.62 -9.24
CA HIS A 101 11.80 1.78 -8.72
C HIS A 101 12.78 1.59 -9.88
N THR A 102 13.57 2.63 -10.18
CA THR A 102 14.58 2.63 -11.25
C THR A 102 15.98 2.52 -10.67
N ALA A 103 16.95 2.16 -11.49
CA ALA A 103 18.39 2.24 -11.21
C ALA A 103 19.08 3.05 -12.32
N LEU A 104 20.08 3.86 -11.95
CA LEU A 104 20.86 4.68 -12.90
C LEU A 104 21.50 3.87 -14.04
N ALA A 105 21.71 2.57 -13.83
CA ALA A 105 22.19 1.63 -14.84
C ALA A 105 21.29 1.52 -16.08
N GLY A 106 20.00 1.84 -15.97
CA GLY A 106 18.95 1.68 -16.99
C GLY A 106 17.88 0.63 -16.65
N ASN A 107 17.97 0.00 -15.47
CA ASN A 107 17.01 -1.00 -15.02
C ASN A 107 15.81 -0.30 -14.35
N PHE A 108 14.63 -0.90 -14.42
CA PHE A 108 13.50 -0.50 -13.58
C PHE A 108 12.59 -1.70 -13.26
N VAL A 109 11.87 -1.61 -12.16
CA VAL A 109 10.85 -2.56 -11.72
C VAL A 109 9.59 -1.79 -11.32
N LEU A 110 8.41 -2.32 -11.69
CA LEU A 110 7.16 -1.84 -11.13
C LEU A 110 6.99 -2.45 -9.74
N CYS A 111 7.27 -1.67 -8.71
CA CYS A 111 6.99 -2.02 -7.32
C CYS A 111 5.50 -1.85 -7.01
N GLU A 112 4.67 -2.62 -7.71
CA GLU A 112 3.36 -3.02 -7.18
C GLU A 112 3.64 -3.79 -5.89
N GLN A 113 3.57 -3.10 -4.74
CA GLN A 113 3.59 -3.79 -3.46
C GLN A 113 2.50 -4.87 -3.51
N ALA A 114 2.85 -6.11 -3.15
CA ALA A 114 1.95 -7.25 -3.29
C ALA A 114 0.62 -7.05 -2.53
N GLY A 115 0.64 -6.20 -1.50
CA GLY A 115 -0.56 -5.60 -0.90
C GLY A 115 -1.31 -4.69 -1.88
N SER A 116 -0.75 -3.56 -2.31
CA SER A 116 -1.45 -2.48 -3.04
C SER A 116 -2.15 -2.89 -4.35
N SER A 117 -1.56 -3.75 -5.20
CA SER A 117 -2.21 -4.11 -6.48
C SER A 117 -3.32 -5.16 -6.29
N SER A 118 -3.07 -6.17 -5.45
CA SER A 118 -4.10 -7.15 -5.09
C SER A 118 -5.22 -6.53 -4.24
N SER A 119 -4.88 -5.55 -3.38
CA SER A 119 -5.84 -4.81 -2.58
C SER A 119 -6.62 -3.80 -3.39
N ALA A 120 -6.05 -3.13 -4.41
CA ALA A 120 -6.81 -2.27 -5.31
C ALA A 120 -7.94 -3.06 -5.99
N ALA A 121 -7.62 -4.24 -6.55
CA ALA A 121 -8.62 -5.14 -7.12
C ALA A 121 -9.64 -5.65 -6.09
N ALA A 122 -9.20 -5.98 -4.87
CA ALA A 122 -10.11 -6.37 -3.79
C ALA A 122 -11.04 -5.21 -3.39
N ILE A 123 -10.51 -4.01 -3.12
CA ILE A 123 -11.25 -2.79 -2.74
C ILE A 123 -12.30 -2.44 -3.79
N GLU A 124 -12.02 -2.61 -5.08
CA GLU A 124 -13.00 -2.45 -6.15
C GLU A 124 -14.19 -3.42 -5.99
N LEU A 125 -13.91 -4.70 -5.73
CA LEU A 125 -14.94 -5.71 -5.43
C LEU A 125 -15.72 -5.40 -4.15
N LEU A 126 -15.08 -4.86 -3.11
CA LEU A 126 -15.73 -4.44 -1.86
C LEU A 126 -16.66 -3.23 -2.08
N LYS A 127 -16.27 -2.27 -2.92
CA LYS A 127 -17.15 -1.17 -3.34
C LYS A 127 -18.33 -1.68 -4.16
N LEU A 128 -18.11 -2.62 -5.08
CA LEU A 128 -19.16 -3.22 -5.90
C LEU A 128 -20.18 -4.00 -5.04
N ASP A 129 -19.70 -4.75 -4.04
CA ASP A 129 -20.54 -5.43 -3.04
C ASP A 129 -21.33 -4.42 -2.18
N LEU A 130 -20.68 -3.37 -1.67
CA LEU A 130 -21.35 -2.33 -0.88
C LEU A 130 -22.39 -1.55 -1.70
N ALA A 131 -22.09 -1.22 -2.96
CA ALA A 131 -23.03 -0.61 -3.90
C ALA A 131 -24.25 -1.52 -4.13
N ALA A 132 -24.02 -2.82 -4.40
CA ALA A 132 -25.08 -3.80 -4.61
C ALA A 132 -25.97 -4.01 -3.35
N ARG A 133 -25.41 -3.91 -2.14
CA ARG A 133 -26.16 -3.99 -0.88
C ARG A 133 -26.93 -2.73 -0.51
N SER A 134 -26.39 -1.56 -0.83
CA SER A 134 -26.93 -0.26 -0.42
C SER A 134 -27.84 0.40 -1.47
N GLY A 135 -27.69 0.04 -2.74
CA GLY A 135 -28.30 0.74 -3.88
C GLY A 135 -27.62 2.06 -4.25
N ALA A 136 -26.51 2.42 -3.61
CA ALA A 136 -25.75 3.64 -3.91
C ALA A 136 -24.82 3.46 -5.11
N ALA A 137 -24.37 4.57 -5.71
CA ALA A 137 -23.36 4.52 -6.76
C ALA A 137 -21.97 4.21 -6.19
N VAL A 138 -21.15 3.45 -6.92
CA VAL A 138 -19.74 3.16 -6.56
C VAL A 138 -18.92 4.45 -6.36
N ALA A 139 -19.29 5.54 -7.03
CA ALA A 139 -18.66 6.86 -6.89
C ALA A 139 -19.00 7.58 -5.56
N GLU A 140 -20.04 7.17 -4.84
CA GLU A 140 -20.38 7.69 -3.50
C GLU A 140 -19.64 6.96 -2.37
N ILE A 141 -18.89 5.90 -2.69
CA ILE A 141 -18.22 5.02 -1.74
C ILE A 141 -16.74 5.40 -1.62
N VAL A 142 -16.42 6.09 -0.53
CA VAL A 142 -15.06 6.55 -0.21
C VAL A 142 -14.29 5.43 0.50
N VAL A 143 -12.99 5.29 0.20
CA VAL A 143 -12.09 4.41 0.96
C VAL A 143 -11.42 5.25 2.04
N LEU A 144 -11.60 4.90 3.32
CA LEU A 144 -10.95 5.58 4.46
C LEU A 144 -9.63 4.93 4.87
N SER A 145 -9.53 3.60 4.77
CA SER A 145 -8.32 2.85 5.09
C SER A 145 -8.27 1.53 4.30
N SER A 146 -7.05 1.08 4.01
CA SER A 146 -6.74 -0.23 3.42
C SER A 146 -5.42 -0.76 3.99
N GLU A 147 -5.51 -1.62 4.99
CA GLU A 147 -4.39 -2.13 5.78
C GLU A 147 -4.18 -3.63 5.51
N ALA A 148 -2.93 -4.06 5.27
CA ALA A 148 -2.61 -5.49 5.23
C ALA A 148 -2.50 -6.03 6.66
N VAL A 149 -3.29 -7.06 6.98
CA VAL A 149 -3.46 -7.59 8.35
C VAL A 149 -3.26 -9.11 8.36
N GLN A 150 -2.66 -9.63 9.43
CA GLN A 150 -2.63 -11.06 9.72
C GLN A 150 -3.70 -11.39 10.77
N TRP A 151 -4.75 -12.10 10.37
CA TRP A 151 -5.83 -12.52 11.24
C TRP A 151 -5.42 -13.74 12.06
N SER A 152 -5.68 -13.75 13.37
CA SER A 152 -5.31 -14.86 14.28
C SER A 152 -5.95 -16.21 13.94
N ASP A 153 -7.11 -16.16 13.29
CA ASP A 153 -7.95 -17.31 12.95
C ASP A 153 -8.61 -17.04 11.58
N SER A 154 -9.03 -18.10 10.89
CA SER A 154 -9.80 -18.03 9.62
C SER A 154 -11.23 -17.46 9.80
N ALA A 155 -11.51 -16.81 10.92
CA ALA A 155 -12.69 -15.97 11.12
C ALA A 155 -12.54 -14.55 10.53
N LEU A 156 -11.33 -14.20 10.05
CA LEU A 156 -10.96 -12.82 9.65
C LEU A 156 -11.25 -11.79 10.77
N GLY A 157 -11.19 -12.24 12.03
CA GLY A 157 -11.55 -11.45 13.21
C GLY A 157 -13.05 -11.10 13.36
N CYS A 158 -13.95 -11.73 12.59
CA CYS A 158 -15.41 -11.53 12.65
C CYS A 158 -16.13 -12.87 12.93
N ALA A 159 -15.76 -13.50 14.04
CA ALA A 159 -16.27 -14.80 14.44
C ALA A 159 -17.77 -14.74 14.80
N GLN A 160 -18.60 -15.47 14.06
CA GLN A 160 -20.02 -15.62 14.35
C GLN A 160 -20.26 -16.59 15.50
N PRO A 161 -21.23 -16.34 16.40
CA PRO A 161 -21.56 -17.25 17.50
C PRO A 161 -22.00 -18.62 16.96
N GLY A 162 -21.46 -19.69 17.53
CA GLY A 162 -21.75 -21.06 17.11
C GLY A 162 -21.02 -21.57 15.86
N LYS A 163 -20.15 -20.76 15.24
CA LYS A 163 -19.22 -21.23 14.19
C LYS A 163 -17.89 -21.67 14.80
N VAL A 164 -17.31 -22.73 14.23
CA VAL A 164 -15.94 -23.19 14.54
C VAL A 164 -15.01 -22.67 13.46
N TYR A 165 -13.90 -22.06 13.86
CA TYR A 165 -12.89 -21.48 12.97
C TYR A 165 -11.53 -22.12 13.20
N SER A 166 -10.73 -22.19 12.14
CA SER A 166 -9.37 -22.74 12.19
C SER A 166 -8.38 -21.72 12.76
N LYS A 167 -7.53 -22.17 13.70
CA LYS A 167 -6.47 -21.39 14.33
C LYS A 167 -5.24 -21.22 13.42
N VAL A 168 -5.46 -20.75 12.20
CA VAL A 168 -4.43 -20.51 11.20
C VAL A 168 -4.27 -19.01 11.02
N ILE A 169 -3.05 -18.51 11.21
CA ILE A 169 -2.71 -17.11 10.92
C ILE A 169 -2.98 -16.86 9.44
N THR A 170 -4.05 -16.12 9.16
CA THR A 170 -4.58 -15.92 7.81
C THR A 170 -4.20 -14.50 7.36
N PRO A 171 -3.22 -14.32 6.46
CA PRO A 171 -2.94 -12.99 5.89
C PRO A 171 -4.12 -12.52 5.03
N GLY A 172 -4.33 -11.21 4.98
CA GLY A 172 -5.42 -10.58 4.24
C GLY A 172 -5.43 -9.07 4.39
N LEU A 173 -6.57 -8.44 4.13
CA LEU A 173 -6.73 -6.98 4.20
C LEU A 173 -7.87 -6.57 5.12
N ARG A 174 -7.71 -5.44 5.78
CA ARG A 174 -8.78 -4.69 6.44
C ARG A 174 -9.04 -3.42 5.64
N VAL A 175 -10.27 -3.21 5.18
CA VAL A 175 -10.66 -2.07 4.36
C VAL A 175 -11.83 -1.37 5.03
N THR A 176 -11.67 -0.09 5.33
CA THR A 176 -12.80 0.74 5.80
C THR A 176 -13.35 1.55 4.64
N LEU A 177 -14.60 1.28 4.26
CA LEU A 177 -15.35 2.09 3.31
C LEU A 177 -16.27 3.05 4.06
N GLU A 178 -16.55 4.23 3.49
CA GLU A 178 -17.56 5.16 3.99
C GLU A 178 -18.56 5.52 2.89
N LEU A 179 -19.85 5.49 3.23
CA LEU A 179 -20.96 5.82 2.35
C LEU A 179 -22.00 6.60 3.16
N ALA A 180 -22.36 7.80 2.69
CA ALA A 180 -23.32 8.69 3.37
C ALA A 180 -23.03 8.89 4.89
N GLY A 181 -21.74 8.96 5.26
CA GLY A 181 -21.29 9.12 6.66
C GLY A 181 -21.37 7.84 7.53
N LYS A 182 -21.78 6.70 6.97
CA LYS A 182 -21.70 5.38 7.62
C LYS A 182 -20.44 4.65 7.20
N ARG A 183 -19.77 3.98 8.15
CA ARG A 183 -18.54 3.21 7.90
C ARG A 183 -18.80 1.71 7.86
N TYR A 184 -18.11 1.04 6.95
CA TYR A 184 -18.24 -0.38 6.64
C TYR A 184 -16.87 -1.04 6.74
N ASP A 185 -16.66 -1.86 7.77
CA ASP A 185 -15.42 -2.57 8.05
C ASP A 185 -15.39 -3.89 7.26
N TYR A 186 -14.82 -3.87 6.07
CA TYR A 186 -14.62 -5.06 5.25
C TYR A 186 -13.29 -5.73 5.56
N ARG A 187 -13.28 -7.07 5.52
CA ARG A 187 -12.08 -7.86 5.78
C ARG A 187 -11.95 -8.98 4.78
N THR A 188 -10.75 -9.17 4.25
CA THR A 188 -10.44 -10.20 3.26
C THR A 188 -9.43 -11.21 3.80
N GLY A 189 -9.42 -12.41 3.23
CA GLY A 189 -8.31 -13.34 3.28
C GLY A 189 -7.48 -13.28 1.99
N ALA A 190 -6.28 -13.87 2.01
CA ALA A 190 -5.35 -13.89 0.86
C ALA A 190 -5.88 -14.61 -0.40
N LEU A 191 -6.99 -15.35 -0.31
CA LEU A 191 -7.65 -16.04 -1.44
C LEU A 191 -8.77 -15.21 -2.08
N GLY A 192 -8.93 -13.93 -1.70
CA GLY A 192 -9.98 -13.05 -2.23
C GLY A 192 -11.36 -13.24 -1.60
N GLU A 193 -11.51 -14.19 -0.69
CA GLU A 193 -12.64 -14.28 0.23
C GLU A 193 -12.77 -12.99 1.06
N PHE A 194 -13.99 -12.50 1.27
CA PHE A 194 -14.23 -11.31 2.07
C PHE A 194 -15.52 -11.38 2.89
N VAL A 195 -15.55 -10.61 3.98
CA VAL A 195 -16.68 -10.45 4.90
C VAL A 195 -16.88 -8.98 5.23
N LEU A 196 -18.13 -8.53 5.26
CA LEU A 196 -18.52 -7.25 5.85
C LEU A 196 -18.77 -7.46 7.34
N CYS A 197 -18.07 -6.71 8.19
CA CYS A 197 -18.20 -6.77 9.64
C CYS A 197 -18.97 -5.54 10.14
N GLU A 198 -20.25 -5.73 10.42
CA GLU A 198 -21.08 -4.70 11.04
C GLU A 198 -20.57 -4.43 12.47
N SER A 199 -19.96 -3.27 12.66
CA SER A 199 -19.49 -2.81 13.97
C SER A 199 -20.68 -2.24 14.75
N ASN A 200 -21.33 -3.13 15.51
CA ASN A 200 -22.47 -2.85 16.39
C ASN A 200 -22.11 -1.95 17.59
#